data_AF-A0A917PS21-F1
#
_entry.id   AF-A0A917PS21-F1
#
_cell.length_a   1.000
_cell.length_b   1.000
_cell.length_c   1.000
_cell.angle_alpha   90.00
_cell.angle_beta   90.00
_cell.angle_gamma   90.00
#
_symmetry.space_group_name_H-M   'P 1'
#
loop_
_entity.id
_entity.type
_entity.pdbx_description
1 polymer ?
#
loop_
_entity_poly.entity_id
_entity_poly.type
_entity_poly.pdbx_seq_one_letter_code
_entity_poly.pdbx_strand_id
1 'polypeptide(L)'
;MREVLTGTGCLKCRQNAVAPAALRAAGVPFMNPSLRTRTSQTERLKAQLGERIRLSHRVNAIHIARTFYGRPEVWPDVIVPQLRIAVEYDDPGRSRRAHLGLKEASDLDKDDALREVGWEVIRIRAGGLESIGAQSIVCRQLTPAVVDEVVGLMRAIRGDAAVDAIAAVHPAVS
;
A
#
# COMPACT_ATOMS: atom_id res chain seq x y z
N MET A 1 1.25 9.54 -29.72
CA MET A 1 2.21 8.73 -28.95
C MET A 1 1.88 8.93 -27.48
N ARG A 2 1.18 7.98 -26.86
CA ARG A 2 0.70 8.07 -25.47
C ARG A 2 1.84 7.63 -24.54
N GLU A 3 2.71 8.58 -24.18
CA GLU A 3 3.58 8.43 -23.01
C GLU A 3 2.69 8.49 -21.77
N VAL A 4 2.41 7.31 -21.21
CA VAL A 4 1.60 7.13 -20.00
C VAL A 4 2.32 7.79 -18.83
N LEU A 5 1.55 8.49 -17.99
CA LEU A 5 1.94 9.40 -16.91
C LEU A 5 2.75 8.78 -15.75
N THR A 6 3.38 7.64 -15.94
CA THR A 6 4.34 6.98 -15.03
C THR A 6 5.68 6.89 -15.74
N GLY A 7 6.38 8.03 -15.85
CA GLY A 7 7.68 8.09 -16.52
C GLY A 7 8.60 6.99 -15.96
N THR A 8 8.95 6.03 -16.82
CA THR A 8 9.69 4.80 -16.48
C THR A 8 11.15 5.05 -16.09
N GLY A 9 11.50 6.26 -15.66
CA GLY A 9 12.86 6.71 -15.45
C GLY A 9 13.68 6.77 -16.74
N CYS A 10 14.91 7.27 -16.67
CA CYS A 10 15.84 7.19 -17.79
C CYS A 10 16.31 5.74 -18.00
N LEU A 11 16.91 5.43 -19.16
CA LEU A 11 17.41 4.08 -19.46
C LEU A 11 18.30 3.51 -18.35
N LYS A 12 19.19 4.33 -17.80
CA LYS A 12 20.07 3.96 -16.69
C LYS A 12 19.29 3.58 -15.42
N CYS A 13 18.24 4.34 -15.07
CA CYS A 13 17.39 4.02 -13.92
C CYS A 13 16.69 2.68 -14.10
N ARG A 14 16.18 2.40 -15.31
CA ARG A 14 15.56 1.10 -15.62
C ARG A 14 16.54 -0.05 -15.49
N GLN A 15 17.72 0.07 -16.09
CA GLN A 15 18.78 -0.94 -16.01
C GLN A 15 19.21 -1.20 -14.56
N ASN A 16 19.35 -0.14 -13.77
CA ASN A 16 19.69 -0.26 -12.36
C ASN A 16 18.61 -0.97 -11.53
N ALA A 17 17.32 -0.73 -11.82
CA ALA A 17 16.21 -1.34 -11.09
C ALA A 17 16.12 -2.86 -11.27
N VAL A 18 16.63 -3.38 -12.38
CA VAL A 18 16.68 -4.84 -12.68
C VAL A 18 18.06 -5.45 -12.51
N ALA A 19 19.04 -4.68 -12.01
CA ALA A 19 20.38 -5.21 -11.76
C ALA A 19 20.35 -6.28 -10.65
N PRO A 20 21.25 -7.27 -10.65
CA PRO A 20 21.24 -8.36 -9.66
C PRO A 20 21.25 -7.92 -8.19
N ALA A 21 21.84 -6.76 -7.88
CA ALA A 21 21.79 -6.20 -6.53
C ALA A 21 20.39 -5.65 -6.17
N ALA A 22 19.73 -4.97 -7.12
CA ALA A 22 18.38 -4.45 -6.93
C ALA A 22 17.35 -5.58 -6.81
N LEU A 23 17.47 -6.62 -7.64
CA LEU A 23 16.60 -7.79 -7.58
C LEU A 23 16.71 -8.55 -6.25
N ARG A 24 17.89 -8.59 -5.62
CA ARG A 24 18.06 -9.15 -4.27
C ARG A 24 17.37 -8.32 -3.18
N ALA A 25 17.23 -7.02 -3.39
CA ALA A 25 16.54 -6.13 -2.48
C ALA A 25 15.04 -6.01 -2.78
N ALA A 26 14.57 -6.51 -3.93
CA ALA A 26 13.18 -6.42 -4.35
C ALA A 26 12.23 -7.05 -3.31
N GLY A 27 11.18 -6.31 -2.98
CA GLY A 27 10.21 -6.69 -1.97
C GLY A 27 10.69 -6.53 -0.52
N VAL A 28 11.89 -5.99 -0.28
CA VAL A 28 12.37 -5.67 1.07
C VAL A 28 11.80 -4.31 1.49
N PRO A 29 11.08 -4.23 2.63
CA PRO A 29 10.62 -2.97 3.18
C PRO A 29 11.76 -2.26 3.93
N PHE A 30 11.81 -0.94 3.85
CA PHE A 30 12.86 -0.13 4.48
C PHE A 30 12.32 1.24 4.92
N MET A 31 13.15 1.95 5.71
CA MET A 31 12.88 3.33 6.12
C MET A 31 13.55 4.30 5.15
N ASN A 32 12.75 5.08 4.44
CA ASN A 32 13.19 6.26 3.71
C ASN A 32 12.86 7.53 4.52
N PRO A 33 13.85 8.19 5.16
CA PRO A 33 13.62 9.38 5.98
C PRO A 33 13.22 10.62 5.19
N SER A 34 13.37 10.61 3.86
CA SER A 34 13.02 11.76 3.01
C SER A 34 11.53 11.88 2.71
N LEU A 35 10.73 10.83 2.98
CA LEU A 35 9.30 10.82 2.75
C LEU A 35 8.56 11.60 3.84
N ARG A 36 7.80 12.61 3.42
CA ARG A 36 7.00 13.47 4.30
C ARG A 36 5.49 13.26 4.13
N THR A 37 5.08 12.21 3.43
CA THR A 37 3.71 12.00 2.92
C THR A 37 2.80 11.37 3.96
N ARG A 38 2.49 12.11 5.03
CA ARG A 38 1.45 11.72 5.98
C ARG A 38 0.24 12.61 5.81
N THR A 39 -0.86 12.04 5.31
CA THR A 39 -2.17 12.72 5.34
C THR A 39 -2.87 12.41 6.67
N SER A 40 -3.83 13.26 7.06
CA SER A 40 -4.64 13.01 8.26
C SER A 40 -5.39 11.68 8.18
N GLN A 41 -5.81 11.27 6.97
CA GLN A 41 -6.52 10.01 6.74
C GLN A 41 -5.57 8.81 6.86
N THR A 42 -4.37 8.89 6.29
CA THR A 42 -3.33 7.86 6.44
C THR A 42 -2.98 7.63 7.92
N GLU A 43 -2.82 8.70 8.71
CA GLU A 43 -2.53 8.56 10.14
C GLU A 43 -3.72 7.98 10.92
N ARG A 44 -4.95 8.36 10.57
CA ARG A 44 -6.16 7.78 11.17
C ARG A 44 -6.28 6.29 10.86
N LEU A 45 -5.99 5.88 9.62
CA LEU A 45 -5.96 4.47 9.22
C LEU A 45 -4.93 3.70 10.04
N LYS A 46 -3.70 4.21 10.15
CA LYS A 46 -2.65 3.60 10.98
C LYS A 46 -3.08 3.45 12.44
N ALA A 47 -3.69 4.48 13.02
CA ALA A 47 -4.18 4.43 14.40
C ALA A 47 -5.22 3.31 14.57
N GLN A 48 -6.25 3.28 13.72
CA GLN A 48 -7.32 2.28 13.81
C GLN A 48 -6.86 0.85 13.50
N LEU A 49 -5.91 0.68 12.56
CA LEU A 49 -5.28 -0.62 12.32
C LEU A 49 -4.39 -1.03 13.50
N GLY A 50 -3.69 -0.08 14.12
CA GLY A 50 -2.85 -0.30 15.30
C GLY A 50 -3.62 -0.80 16.53
N GLU A 51 -4.92 -0.52 16.60
CA GLU A 51 -5.83 -1.08 17.62
C GLU A 51 -6.13 -2.57 17.41
N ARG A 52 -5.92 -3.10 16.19
CA ARG A 52 -6.27 -4.48 15.79
C ARG A 52 -5.04 -5.35 15.59
N ILE A 53 -3.97 -4.80 15.02
CA ILE A 53 -2.72 -5.50 14.70
C ILE A 53 -1.50 -4.66 15.06
N ARG A 54 -0.40 -5.32 15.37
CA ARG A 54 0.89 -4.70 15.66
C ARG A 54 1.54 -4.22 14.37
N LEU A 55 1.46 -2.92 14.11
CA LEU A 55 2.08 -2.27 12.95
C LEU A 55 3.58 -2.02 13.19
N SER A 56 4.37 -2.12 12.12
CA SER A 56 5.79 -1.71 12.15
C SER A 56 5.92 -0.21 11.91
N HIS A 57 6.61 0.49 12.80
CA HIS A 57 6.96 1.91 12.62
C HIS A 57 8.35 2.13 12.01
N ARG A 58 9.04 1.05 11.62
CA ARG A 58 10.44 1.09 11.16
C ARG A 58 10.59 1.09 9.64
N VAL A 59 9.48 1.10 8.90
CA VAL A 59 9.48 1.03 7.43
C VAL A 59 8.37 1.91 6.87
N ASN A 60 8.62 2.53 5.72
CA ASN A 60 7.66 3.37 5.00
C ASN A 60 7.80 3.29 3.48
N ALA A 61 8.67 2.40 2.98
CA ALA A 61 8.93 2.19 1.58
C ALA A 61 9.20 0.70 1.31
N ILE A 62 8.96 0.27 0.07
CA ILE A 62 9.24 -1.09 -0.40
C ILE A 62 10.03 -0.99 -1.70
N HIS A 63 11.15 -1.71 -1.78
CA HIS A 63 11.88 -1.84 -3.04
C HIS A 63 11.11 -2.68 -4.06
N ILE A 64 11.12 -2.28 -5.32
CA ILE A 64 10.45 -2.99 -6.42
C ILE A 64 11.45 -3.39 -7.51
N ALA A 65 11.12 -4.40 -8.31
CA ALA A 65 11.97 -4.93 -9.39
C ALA A 65 11.87 -4.14 -10.70
N ARG A 66 11.35 -2.91 -10.64
CA ARG A 66 11.17 -1.98 -11.75
C ARG A 66 11.17 -0.55 -11.24
N THR A 67 10.95 0.42 -12.11
CA THR A 67 10.79 1.83 -11.70
C THR A 67 9.31 2.21 -11.65
N PHE A 68 8.92 2.93 -10.60
CA PHE A 68 7.64 3.62 -10.49
C PHE A 68 7.90 5.11 -10.21
N TYR A 69 7.33 6.01 -11.02
CA TYR A 69 7.69 7.43 -11.04
C TYR A 69 9.22 7.69 -11.04
N GLY A 70 9.94 6.89 -11.83
CA GLY A 70 11.40 6.98 -11.95
C GLY A 70 12.21 6.49 -10.75
N ARG A 71 11.59 5.82 -9.76
CA ARG A 71 12.27 5.30 -8.57
C ARG A 71 12.10 3.79 -8.41
N PRO A 72 13.10 3.07 -7.89
CA PRO A 72 13.04 1.61 -7.65
C PRO A 72 12.35 1.27 -6.32
N GLU A 73 11.37 2.07 -5.91
CA GLU A 73 10.67 1.95 -4.65
C GLU A 73 9.25 2.53 -4.77
N VAL A 74 8.36 2.06 -3.91
CA VAL A 74 7.01 2.57 -3.73
C VAL A 74 6.72 2.82 -2.26
N TRP A 75 5.73 3.66 -1.98
CA TRP A 75 5.41 4.14 -0.63
C TRP A 75 3.93 3.97 -0.33
N PRO A 76 3.52 2.80 0.16
CA PRO A 76 2.16 2.58 0.60
C PRO A 76 1.79 3.40 1.83
N ASP A 77 0.51 3.70 1.99
CA ASP A 77 -0.01 4.36 3.20
C ASP A 77 0.30 3.55 4.46
N VAL A 78 0.12 2.23 4.42
CA VAL A 78 0.48 1.31 5.49
C VAL A 78 1.20 0.09 4.92
N ILE A 79 2.28 -0.31 5.58
CA ILE A 79 3.06 -1.51 5.25
C ILE A 79 2.90 -2.49 6.42
N VAL A 80 2.50 -3.73 6.13
CA VAL A 80 2.44 -4.83 7.10
C VAL A 80 3.45 -5.92 6.68
N PRO A 81 4.75 -5.75 7.04
CA PRO A 81 5.80 -6.66 6.58
C PRO A 81 5.58 -8.12 6.94
N GLN A 82 5.02 -8.38 8.12
CA GLN A 82 4.78 -9.72 8.63
C GLN A 82 3.81 -10.52 7.74
N LEU A 83 2.94 -9.84 7.01
CA LEU A 83 1.98 -10.45 6.08
C LEU A 83 2.36 -10.23 4.59
N ARG A 84 3.37 -9.41 4.31
CA ARG A 84 3.65 -8.87 2.97
C ARG A 84 2.39 -8.28 2.32
N ILE A 85 1.69 -7.44 3.09
CA ILE A 85 0.50 -6.71 2.64
C ILE A 85 0.77 -5.21 2.74
N ALA A 86 0.47 -4.49 1.66
CA ALA A 86 0.38 -3.05 1.62
C ALA A 86 -1.10 -2.63 1.68
N VAL A 87 -1.41 -1.57 2.41
CA VAL A 87 -2.76 -0.97 2.45
C VAL A 87 -2.66 0.47 1.95
N GLU A 88 -3.59 0.83 1.08
CA GLU A 88 -3.72 2.16 0.46
C GLU A 88 -5.08 2.76 0.79
N TYR A 89 -5.12 4.06 1.06
CA TYR A 89 -6.35 4.82 1.23
C TYR A 89 -6.49 5.86 0.12
N ASP A 90 -7.39 5.59 -0.82
CA ASP A 90 -7.66 6.46 -1.95
C ASP A 90 -8.86 7.35 -1.66
N ASP A 91 -8.69 8.66 -1.87
CA ASP A 91 -9.77 9.65 -1.82
C ASP A 91 -9.60 10.64 -2.97
N PRO A 92 -10.66 10.95 -3.75
CA PRO A 92 -10.54 11.80 -4.93
C PRO A 92 -10.23 13.27 -4.58
N GLY A 93 -10.27 13.61 -3.29
CA GLY A 93 -9.97 14.90 -2.70
C GLY A 93 -10.99 15.98 -3.09
N ARG A 94 -10.76 17.21 -2.61
CA ARG A 94 -11.64 18.36 -2.95
C ARG A 94 -11.77 18.58 -4.46
N SER A 95 -10.74 18.27 -5.23
CA SER A 95 -10.72 18.46 -6.68
C SER A 95 -11.47 17.39 -7.47
N ARG A 96 -11.89 16.29 -6.81
CA ARG A 96 -12.56 15.13 -7.41
C ARG A 96 -11.86 14.53 -8.64
N ARG A 97 -10.53 14.58 -8.67
CA ARG A 97 -9.71 14.17 -9.81
C ARG A 97 -8.54 13.26 -9.43
N ALA A 98 -8.32 12.99 -8.15
CA ALA A 98 -7.37 11.95 -7.76
C ALA A 98 -7.99 10.57 -8.02
N HIS A 99 -7.14 9.59 -8.36
CA HIS A 99 -7.53 8.19 -8.50
C HIS A 99 -8.64 7.87 -9.52
N LEU A 100 -8.80 8.72 -10.54
CA LEU A 100 -9.72 8.51 -11.66
C LEU A 100 -8.95 8.48 -12.99
N GLY A 101 -9.41 7.67 -13.94
CA GLY A 101 -8.85 7.59 -15.30
C GLY A 101 -7.37 7.23 -15.30
N LEU A 102 -6.51 8.08 -15.86
CA LEU A 102 -5.07 7.81 -15.93
C LEU A 102 -4.39 7.64 -14.56
N LYS A 103 -4.96 8.23 -13.50
CA LYS A 103 -4.45 8.02 -12.15
C LYS A 103 -4.84 6.65 -11.59
N GLU A 104 -6.01 6.13 -11.94
CA GLU A 104 -6.41 4.77 -11.60
C GLU A 104 -5.55 3.73 -12.33
N ALA A 105 -5.22 3.97 -13.61
CA ALA A 105 -4.26 3.13 -14.32
C ALA A 105 -2.86 3.15 -13.66
N SER A 106 -2.43 4.31 -13.17
CA SER A 106 -1.18 4.44 -12.39
C SER A 106 -1.26 3.74 -11.03
N ASP A 107 -2.44 3.68 -10.42
CA ASP A 107 -2.68 2.96 -9.17
C ASP A 107 -2.56 1.45 -9.39
N LEU A 108 -3.15 0.93 -10.46
CA LEU A 108 -3.00 -0.48 -10.84
C LEU A 108 -1.54 -0.82 -11.16
N ASP A 109 -0.81 0.06 -11.85
CA ASP A 109 0.62 -0.11 -12.11
C ASP A 109 1.44 -0.10 -10.80
N LYS A 110 1.06 0.68 -9.79
CA LYS A 110 1.69 0.58 -8.47
C LYS A 110 1.45 -0.80 -7.84
N ASP A 111 0.22 -1.31 -7.94
CA ASP A 111 -0.14 -2.60 -7.34
C ASP A 111 0.59 -3.75 -8.02
N ASP A 112 0.70 -3.73 -9.35
CA ASP A 112 1.43 -4.76 -10.11
C ASP A 112 2.92 -4.75 -9.76
N ALA A 113 3.51 -3.57 -9.56
CA ALA A 113 4.91 -3.45 -9.12
C ALA A 113 5.14 -4.12 -7.74
N LEU A 114 4.16 -4.03 -6.85
CA LEU A 114 4.18 -4.67 -5.53
C LEU A 114 3.98 -6.19 -5.65
N ARG A 115 3.01 -6.64 -6.46
CA ARG A 115 2.72 -8.06 -6.69
C ARG A 115 3.90 -8.81 -7.32
N GLU A 116 4.58 -8.19 -8.28
CA GLU A 116 5.81 -8.74 -8.90
C GLU A 116 6.89 -9.09 -7.87
N VAL A 117 6.91 -8.39 -6.74
CA VAL A 117 7.87 -8.62 -5.64
C VAL A 117 7.22 -9.27 -4.42
N GLY A 118 6.10 -9.96 -4.62
CA GLY A 118 5.44 -10.81 -3.62
C GLY A 118 4.70 -10.06 -2.53
N TRP A 119 4.19 -8.86 -2.81
CA TRP A 119 3.30 -8.10 -1.93
C TRP A 119 1.87 -8.12 -2.45
N GLU A 120 0.92 -8.26 -1.54
CA GLU A 120 -0.51 -8.08 -1.83
C GLU A 120 -0.92 -6.65 -1.49
N VAL A 121 -1.94 -6.13 -2.16
CA VAL A 121 -2.42 -4.76 -1.96
C VAL A 121 -3.91 -4.76 -1.63
N ILE A 122 -4.25 -4.14 -0.50
CA ILE A 122 -5.64 -3.85 -0.12
C ILE A 122 -5.88 -2.37 -0.32
N ARG A 123 -6.92 -2.00 -1.07
CA ARG A 123 -7.28 -0.59 -1.34
C ARG A 123 -8.58 -0.23 -0.66
N ILE A 124 -8.55 0.82 0.16
CA ILE A 124 -9.76 1.49 0.64
C ILE A 124 -10.10 2.59 -0.37
N ARG A 125 -11.20 2.43 -1.08
CA ARG A 125 -11.70 3.35 -2.11
C ARG A 125 -12.81 4.22 -1.52
N ALA A 126 -12.46 5.42 -1.07
CA ALA A 126 -13.38 6.34 -0.40
C ALA A 126 -14.01 7.36 -1.37
N GLY A 127 -14.97 8.15 -0.90
CA GLY A 127 -15.39 9.37 -1.59
C GLY A 127 -16.09 9.15 -2.94
N GLY A 128 -16.70 7.98 -3.16
CA GLY A 128 -17.40 7.63 -4.40
C GLY A 128 -16.53 7.03 -5.49
N LEU A 129 -15.30 6.60 -5.15
CA LEU A 129 -14.46 5.80 -6.02
C LEU A 129 -15.03 4.39 -6.17
N GLU A 130 -14.93 3.82 -7.37
CA GLU A 130 -15.34 2.44 -7.64
C GLU A 130 -14.25 1.44 -7.20
N SER A 131 -14.67 0.18 -7.08
CA SER A 131 -13.76 -0.95 -6.87
C SER A 131 -12.90 -1.16 -8.11
N ILE A 132 -11.61 -1.44 -7.91
CA ILE A 132 -10.67 -1.73 -9.00
C ILE A 132 -10.13 -3.17 -8.93
N GLY A 133 -10.72 -4.01 -8.07
CA GLY A 133 -10.34 -5.41 -7.94
C GLY A 133 -10.87 -6.05 -6.66
N ALA A 134 -10.64 -7.37 -6.52
CA ALA A 134 -11.18 -8.18 -5.41
C ALA A 134 -10.70 -7.74 -4.02
N GLN A 135 -9.57 -7.03 -3.94
CA GLN A 135 -9.00 -6.52 -2.69
C GLN A 135 -9.34 -5.03 -2.46
N SER A 136 -10.36 -4.50 -3.14
CA SER A 136 -10.87 -3.15 -2.93
C SER A 136 -12.05 -3.15 -1.96
N ILE A 137 -11.99 -2.28 -0.96
CA ILE A 137 -13.08 -1.97 -0.04
C ILE A 137 -13.64 -0.60 -0.43
N VAL A 138 -14.87 -0.56 -0.94
CA VAL A 138 -15.53 0.69 -1.32
C VAL A 138 -16.29 1.25 -0.13
N CYS A 139 -16.05 2.52 0.20
CA CYS A 139 -16.70 3.16 1.32
C CYS A 139 -16.97 4.64 1.06
N ARG A 140 -17.85 5.25 1.86
CA ARG A 140 -18.02 6.72 1.81
C ARG A 140 -16.87 7.44 2.51
N GLN A 141 -16.41 6.88 3.62
CA GLN A 141 -15.36 7.42 4.49
C GLN A 141 -14.77 6.30 5.34
N LEU A 142 -13.57 6.50 5.88
CA LEU A 142 -12.95 5.58 6.83
C LEU A 142 -13.78 5.46 8.13
N THR A 143 -14.13 4.23 8.49
CA THR A 143 -14.81 3.87 9.75
C THR A 143 -14.13 2.65 10.39
N PRO A 144 -14.34 2.38 11.68
CA PRO A 144 -13.82 1.16 12.31
C PRO A 144 -14.23 -0.13 11.57
N ALA A 145 -15.47 -0.20 11.08
CA ALA A 145 -15.95 -1.36 10.32
C ALA A 145 -15.19 -1.57 8.99
N VAL A 146 -14.81 -0.49 8.30
CA VAL A 146 -13.93 -0.59 7.11
C VAL A 146 -12.56 -1.14 7.49
N VAL A 147 -12.04 -0.79 8.66
CA VAL A 147 -10.77 -1.32 9.15
C VAL A 147 -10.89 -2.79 9.57
N ASP A 148 -12.03 -3.21 10.14
CA ASP A 148 -12.33 -4.62 10.40
C ASP A 148 -12.36 -5.42 9.09
N GLU A 149 -12.92 -4.85 8.03
CA GLU A 149 -12.94 -5.46 6.69
C GLU A 149 -11.52 -5.60 6.10
N VAL A 150 -10.64 -4.61 6.30
CA VAL A 150 -9.22 -4.73 5.94
C VAL A 150 -8.57 -5.92 6.64
N VAL A 151 -8.80 -6.09 7.94
CA VAL A 151 -8.29 -7.25 8.70
C VAL A 151 -8.91 -8.56 8.19
N GLY A 152 -10.20 -8.55 7.84
CA GLY A 152 -10.87 -9.68 7.20
C GLY A 152 -10.21 -10.08 5.88
N LEU A 153 -9.86 -9.12 5.03
CA LEU A 153 -9.09 -9.39 3.81
C LEU A 153 -7.68 -9.91 4.09
N MET A 154 -6.99 -9.38 5.11
CA MET A 154 -5.69 -9.94 5.53
C MET A 154 -5.81 -11.42 5.91
N ARG A 155 -6.90 -11.80 6.62
CA ARG A 155 -7.19 -13.19 6.97
C ARG A 155 -7.50 -14.03 5.73
N ALA A 156 -8.29 -13.52 4.79
CA ALA A 156 -8.55 -14.22 3.54
C ALA A 156 -7.27 -14.46 2.71
N ILE A 157 -6.32 -13.52 2.74
CA ILE A 157 -5.08 -13.55 1.96
C ILE A 157 -3.99 -14.43 2.60
N ARG A 158 -3.89 -14.46 3.94
CA ARG A 158 -2.78 -15.12 4.67
C ARG A 158 -3.21 -16.18 5.69
N GLY A 159 -4.50 -16.31 5.95
CA GLY A 159 -5.07 -17.19 6.97
C GLY A 159 -5.10 -16.54 8.35
N ASP A 160 -5.99 -17.05 9.20
CA ASP A 160 -6.23 -16.52 10.54
C ASP A 160 -4.99 -16.57 11.43
N ALA A 161 -4.27 -17.70 11.43
CA ALA A 161 -3.10 -17.89 12.27
C ALA A 161 -2.01 -16.82 12.04
N ALA A 162 -1.81 -16.39 10.79
CA ALA A 162 -0.82 -15.37 10.46
C ALA A 162 -1.22 -13.99 10.99
N VAL A 163 -2.51 -13.66 10.94
CA VAL A 163 -3.05 -12.40 11.44
C VAL A 163 -3.10 -12.40 12.97
N ASP A 164 -3.52 -13.49 13.58
CA ASP A 164 -3.58 -13.65 15.04
C ASP A 164 -2.19 -13.53 15.67
N ALA A 165 -1.15 -14.05 15.00
CA ALA A 165 0.23 -13.91 15.42
C ALA A 165 0.66 -12.44 15.58
N ILE A 166 0.01 -11.50 14.88
CA ILE A 166 0.27 -10.05 14.97
C ILE A 166 -0.88 -9.26 15.58
N ALA A 167 -1.91 -9.90 16.13
CA ALA A 167 -3.03 -9.19 16.75
C ALA A 167 -2.54 -8.24 17.86
N ALA A 168 -3.16 -7.07 17.98
CA ALA A 168 -2.90 -6.19 19.10
C ALA A 168 -3.41 -6.88 20.38
N VAL A 169 -2.60 -6.89 21.42
CA VAL A 169 -3.05 -7.35 22.74
C VAL A 169 -3.82 -6.18 23.33
N HIS A 170 -5.13 -6.30 23.47
CA HIS A 170 -5.87 -5.37 24.32
C HIS A 170 -5.31 -5.52 25.74
N PRO A 171 -4.94 -4.45 26.46
CA PRO A 171 -4.82 -4.57 27.90
C PRO A 171 -6.19 -5.06 28.40
N ALA A 172 -6.19 -6.18 29.11
CA ALA A 172 -7.40 -6.65 29.79
C ALA A 172 -7.92 -5.47 30.61
N VAL A 173 -9.12 -5.00 30.28
CA VAL A 173 -9.82 -4.03 31.11
C VAL A 173 -10.27 -4.84 32.33
N SER A 174 -9.50 -4.70 33.43
CA SER A 174 -9.90 -5.15 34.77
C SER A 174 -11.05 -4.32 35.29
#